data_AF-A0A3M1RSN9-F1
#
_entry.id   AF-A0A3M1RSN9-F1
#
_cell.length_a   1.000
_cell.length_b   1.000
_cell.length_c   1.000
_cell.angle_alpha   90.00
_cell.angle_beta   90.00
_cell.angle_gamma   90.00
#
_symmetry.space_group_name_H-M   'P 1'
#
loop_
_entity.id
_entity.type
_entity.pdbx_description
1 polymer ?
#
loop_
_entity_poly.entity_id
_entity_poly.type
_entity_poly.pdbx_seq_one_letter_code
_entity_poly.pdbx_strand_id
1 'polypeptide(L)'
;MSKEASEIEISLSAEKESVFRKYFGQKMTSLMEEDANSHNSEKSPEMKRIEILRHDFMRDLFFEEISTKFMKTESDFKAVYFLGPDGIEHAFWKYYEPHYFDDVSDKDVEIFGKIIENYYIFLDEAVGNLYSSIDDDTVTIIISDHGMGPWRRSLFDKLLMKVIKRYERSSGNHRRNGIIIISGKNIKKSAEIKNATIFDIAPTVLHLLGFPVAKDMKGRVLTEVIDDDWLSKFPISYIKSYEGVVKKEIIPELKASDKKDLERLKALGYIK
;
A
#
# COMPACT_ATOMS: atom_id res chain seq x y z
N MET A 1 29.66 16.62 -19.37
CA MET A 1 28.83 15.69 -18.56
C MET A 1 29.66 15.32 -17.35
N SER A 2 29.42 16.01 -16.23
CA SER A 2 30.21 15.88 -14.99
C SER A 2 29.96 14.55 -14.29
N LYS A 3 31.00 14.05 -13.63
CA LYS A 3 31.08 12.85 -12.79
C LYS A 3 30.28 12.94 -11.47
N GLU A 4 29.11 13.59 -11.46
CA GLU A 4 28.33 13.82 -10.23
C GLU A 4 27.10 12.92 -10.09
N ALA A 5 26.93 11.93 -10.98
CA ALA A 5 25.80 11.00 -10.94
C ALA A 5 26.13 9.63 -10.31
N SER A 6 27.23 9.53 -9.56
CA SER A 6 27.62 8.31 -8.84
C SER A 6 27.76 8.60 -7.35
N GLU A 7 27.04 7.83 -6.53
CA GLU A 7 27.03 7.84 -5.05
C GLU A 7 26.14 8.89 -4.39
N ILE A 8 24.81 8.75 -4.57
CA ILE A 8 23.89 9.10 -3.48
C ILE A 8 24.02 7.97 -2.46
N GLU A 9 24.95 8.14 -1.53
CA GLU A 9 25.01 7.35 -0.31
C GLU A 9 23.66 7.53 0.39
N ILE A 10 22.81 6.48 0.39
CA ILE A 10 21.52 6.49 1.10
C ILE A 10 21.81 6.32 2.59
N SER A 11 22.49 7.31 3.16
CA SER A 11 22.58 7.53 4.60
C SER A 11 21.29 8.22 5.02
N LEU A 12 20.66 7.72 6.08
CA LEU A 12 19.52 8.39 6.69
C LEU A 12 20.00 9.72 7.26
N SER A 13 19.24 10.81 7.08
CA SER A 13 19.45 11.96 7.96
C SER A 13 19.26 11.48 9.40
N ALA A 14 19.98 12.07 10.36
CA ALA A 14 19.87 11.70 11.78
C ALA A 14 18.41 11.73 12.28
N GLU A 15 17.58 12.59 11.70
CA GLU A 15 16.14 12.64 11.93
C GLU A 15 15.43 11.37 11.45
N LYS A 16 15.63 10.94 10.20
CA LYS A 16 14.99 9.74 9.63
C LYS A 16 15.43 8.47 10.34
N GLU A 17 16.67 8.43 10.81
CA GLU A 17 17.18 7.32 11.62
C GLU A 17 16.51 7.27 13.00
N SER A 18 16.31 8.43 13.65
CA SER A 18 15.56 8.55 14.90
C SER A 18 14.12 8.04 14.74
N VAL A 19 13.45 8.43 13.64
CA VAL A 19 12.09 7.96 13.34
C VAL A 19 12.09 6.45 13.07
N PHE A 20 13.06 5.91 12.32
CA PHE A 20 13.18 4.46 12.14
C PHE A 20 13.36 3.73 13.48
N ARG A 21 14.26 4.24 14.33
CA ARG A 21 14.57 3.67 15.64
C ARG A 21 13.35 3.66 16.57
N LYS A 22 12.48 4.66 16.47
CA LYS A 22 11.20 4.70 17.21
C LYS A 22 10.36 3.44 16.98
N TYR A 23 10.26 2.97 15.73
CA TYR A 23 9.39 1.84 15.38
C TYR A 23 10.10 0.49 15.45
N PHE A 24 11.39 0.41 15.11
CA PHE A 24 12.09 -0.88 14.99
C PHE A 24 13.18 -1.12 16.04
N GLY A 25 13.43 -0.13 16.90
CA GLY A 25 14.37 -0.21 18.01
C GLY A 25 15.85 -0.18 17.61
N GLN A 26 16.71 0.00 18.61
CA GLN A 26 18.15 0.18 18.44
C GLN A 26 18.81 -1.00 17.69
N LYS A 27 18.40 -2.23 18.00
CA LYS A 27 18.98 -3.45 17.41
C LYS A 27 18.82 -3.45 15.89
N MET A 28 17.63 -3.08 15.39
CA MET A 28 17.37 -3.03 13.95
C MET A 28 18.10 -1.86 13.28
N THR A 29 18.16 -0.70 13.95
CA THR A 29 18.93 0.46 13.46
C THR A 29 20.41 0.11 13.27
N SER A 30 21.03 -0.56 14.26
CA SER A 30 22.43 -0.97 14.16
C SER A 30 22.67 -1.99 13.04
N LEU A 31 21.77 -2.96 12.84
CA LEU A 31 21.85 -3.90 11.71
C LEU A 31 21.74 -3.18 10.34
N MET A 32 20.95 -2.10 10.26
CA MET A 32 20.86 -1.27 9.07
C MET A 32 22.13 -0.46 8.78
N GLU A 33 22.78 0.07 9.82
CA GLU A 33 24.07 0.78 9.68
C GLU A 33 25.18 -0.17 9.24
N GLU A 34 25.22 -1.38 9.79
CA GLU A 34 26.14 -2.44 9.37
C GLU A 34 25.94 -2.80 7.88
N ASP A 35 24.68 -2.84 7.41
CA ASP A 35 24.35 -3.10 5.99
C ASP A 35 24.86 -1.99 5.06
N ALA A 36 24.60 -0.74 5.42
CA ALA A 36 24.98 0.43 4.62
C ALA A 36 26.50 0.54 4.44
N ASN A 37 27.26 0.13 5.44
CA ASN A 37 28.73 0.16 5.42
C ASN A 37 29.35 -1.08 4.73
N SER A 38 28.58 -2.13 4.48
CA SER A 38 29.07 -3.36 3.86
C SER A 38 29.24 -3.21 2.34
N HIS A 39 30.48 -3.15 1.86
CA HIS A 39 30.82 -3.09 0.43
C HIS A 39 30.81 -4.47 -0.26
N ASN A 40 30.15 -5.47 0.35
CA ASN A 40 30.25 -6.86 -0.08
C ASN A 40 29.20 -7.18 -1.16
N SER A 41 29.62 -7.81 -2.26
CA SER A 41 28.74 -8.09 -3.41
C SER A 41 27.69 -9.20 -3.17
N GLU A 42 27.83 -10.00 -2.10
CA GLU A 42 26.85 -11.01 -1.70
C GLU A 42 26.32 -10.75 -0.28
N LYS A 43 25.14 -10.10 -0.20
CA LYS A 43 24.39 -9.90 1.05
C LYS A 43 23.75 -11.20 1.54
N SER A 44 23.77 -11.42 2.87
CA SER A 44 23.04 -12.52 3.49
C SER A 44 21.52 -12.38 3.24
N PRO A 45 20.75 -13.48 3.34
CA PRO A 45 19.29 -13.40 3.24
C PRO A 45 18.66 -12.45 4.26
N GLU A 46 19.20 -12.33 5.48
CA GLU A 46 18.72 -11.37 6.48
C GLU A 46 18.94 -9.92 6.02
N MET A 47 20.14 -9.61 5.52
CA MET A 47 20.50 -8.26 5.06
C MET A 47 19.62 -7.81 3.89
N LYS A 48 19.33 -8.71 2.95
CA LYS A 48 18.37 -8.44 1.86
C LYS A 48 16.96 -8.10 2.36
N ARG A 49 16.52 -8.65 3.50
CA ARG A 49 15.21 -8.29 4.09
C ARG A 49 15.27 -6.95 4.79
N ILE A 50 16.35 -6.67 5.50
CA ILE A 50 16.57 -5.37 6.13
C ILE A 50 16.57 -4.26 5.06
N GLU A 51 17.13 -4.50 3.87
CA GLU A 51 17.02 -3.58 2.75
C GLU A 51 15.57 -3.32 2.32
N ILE A 52 14.73 -4.36 2.26
CA ILE A 52 13.29 -4.21 1.93
C ILE A 52 12.61 -3.34 2.99
N LEU A 53 12.83 -3.64 4.28
CA LEU A 53 12.28 -2.85 5.38
C LEU A 53 12.70 -1.38 5.26
N ARG A 54 14.01 -1.13 5.10
CA ARG A 54 14.55 0.22 4.96
C ARG A 54 13.96 0.95 3.77
N HIS A 55 13.94 0.30 2.60
CA HIS A 55 13.44 0.89 1.37
C HIS A 55 11.95 1.26 1.48
N ASP A 56 11.12 0.32 1.92
CA ASP A 56 9.67 0.53 1.97
C ASP A 56 9.29 1.52 3.06
N PHE A 57 9.94 1.47 4.23
CA PHE A 57 9.76 2.46 5.29
C PHE A 57 10.17 3.87 4.83
N MET A 58 11.32 4.01 4.16
CA MET A 58 11.77 5.31 3.66
C MET A 58 10.88 5.87 2.57
N ARG A 59 10.37 5.00 1.69
CA ARG A 59 9.39 5.39 0.69
C ARG A 59 8.14 5.91 1.39
N ASP A 60 7.54 5.15 2.28
CA ASP A 60 6.27 5.54 2.89
C ASP A 60 6.41 6.76 3.81
N LEU A 61 7.55 6.93 4.50
CA LEU A 61 7.86 8.15 5.25
C LEU A 61 7.92 9.38 4.33
N PHE A 62 8.56 9.25 3.17
CA PHE A 62 8.58 10.31 2.16
C PHE A 62 7.18 10.59 1.59
N PHE A 63 6.36 9.55 1.38
CA PHE A 63 4.98 9.72 0.94
C PHE A 63 4.13 10.41 2.01
N GLU A 64 4.33 10.15 3.30
CA GLU A 64 3.67 10.90 4.38
C GLU A 64 4.04 12.40 4.33
N GLU A 65 5.32 12.73 4.19
CA GLU A 65 5.82 14.12 4.11
C GLU A 65 5.19 14.87 2.91
N ILE A 66 5.17 14.25 1.74
CA ILE A 66 4.55 14.84 0.54
C ILE A 66 3.05 14.93 0.69
N SER A 67 2.42 13.89 1.22
CA SER A 67 0.96 13.84 1.39
C SER A 67 0.49 14.94 2.32
N THR A 68 1.21 15.21 3.41
CA THR A 68 0.90 16.31 4.33
C THR A 68 0.90 17.68 3.63
N LYS A 69 1.78 17.89 2.65
CA LYS A 69 1.78 19.11 1.82
C LYS A 69 0.65 19.09 0.79
N PHE A 70 0.44 17.95 0.14
CA PHE A 70 -0.61 17.73 -0.84
C PHE A 70 -2.01 17.94 -0.24
N MET A 71 -2.24 17.50 0.99
CA MET A 71 -3.52 17.68 1.71
C MET A 71 -3.92 19.15 1.86
N LYS A 72 -2.96 20.09 1.85
CA LYS A 72 -3.21 21.54 1.95
C LYS A 72 -3.58 22.21 0.62
N THR A 73 -3.56 21.49 -0.49
CA THR A 73 -3.94 22.02 -1.82
C THR A 73 -5.46 22.04 -2.01
N GLU A 74 -5.99 22.91 -2.86
CA GLU A 74 -7.42 22.90 -3.20
C GLU A 74 -7.72 21.80 -4.23
N SER A 75 -8.64 20.89 -3.90
CA SER A 75 -9.14 19.85 -4.81
C SER A 75 -10.39 19.19 -4.24
N ASP A 76 -11.35 18.86 -5.11
CA ASP A 76 -12.56 18.11 -4.75
C ASP A 76 -12.29 16.62 -4.50
N PHE A 77 -11.14 16.09 -4.96
CA PHE A 77 -10.76 14.69 -4.76
C PHE A 77 -9.26 14.53 -4.58
N LYS A 78 -8.86 13.87 -3.48
CA LYS A 78 -7.47 13.54 -3.17
C LYS A 78 -7.34 12.05 -2.89
N ALA A 79 -6.28 11.45 -3.40
CA ALA A 79 -5.92 10.07 -3.12
C ALA A 79 -4.45 9.98 -2.75
N VAL A 80 -4.17 9.31 -1.64
CA VAL A 80 -2.82 9.01 -1.14
C VAL A 80 -2.68 7.50 -1.08
N TYR A 81 -1.50 6.99 -1.41
CA TYR A 81 -1.26 5.55 -1.48
C TYR A 81 0.07 5.19 -0.80
N PHE A 82 -0.02 4.28 0.17
CA PHE A 82 1.13 3.68 0.86
C PHE A 82 1.32 2.26 0.36
N LEU A 83 2.53 1.92 -0.10
CA LEU A 83 2.84 0.62 -0.70
C LEU A 83 3.52 -0.34 0.29
N GLY A 84 4.00 0.17 1.43
CA GLY A 84 4.83 -0.59 2.35
C GLY A 84 4.25 -1.90 2.84
N PRO A 85 2.97 -1.96 3.27
CA PRO A 85 2.39 -3.20 3.79
C PRO A 85 2.61 -4.39 2.87
N ASP A 86 2.35 -4.26 1.57
CA ASP A 86 2.50 -5.37 0.62
C ASP A 86 3.93 -5.93 0.60
N GLY A 87 4.94 -5.06 0.48
CA GLY A 87 6.34 -5.46 0.44
C GLY A 87 6.84 -6.04 1.77
N ILE A 88 6.48 -5.40 2.87
CA ILE A 88 6.83 -5.81 4.24
C ILE A 88 6.21 -7.15 4.57
N GLU A 89 4.92 -7.32 4.31
CA GLU A 89 4.23 -8.56 4.63
C GLU A 89 4.67 -9.71 3.72
N HIS A 90 4.97 -9.47 2.45
CA HIS A 90 5.67 -10.46 1.62
C HIS A 90 7.01 -10.86 2.26
N ALA A 91 7.84 -9.91 2.69
CA ALA A 91 9.18 -10.19 3.17
C ALA A 91 9.22 -10.81 4.59
N PHE A 92 8.27 -10.51 5.47
CA PHE A 92 8.39 -10.79 6.90
C PHE A 92 7.31 -11.69 7.51
N TRP A 93 6.28 -12.13 6.75
CA TRP A 93 5.19 -12.95 7.31
C TRP A 93 5.66 -14.18 8.09
N LYS A 94 6.71 -14.85 7.60
CA LYS A 94 7.22 -16.06 8.27
C LYS A 94 7.78 -15.83 9.66
N TYR A 95 8.13 -14.59 10.01
CA TYR A 95 8.59 -14.26 11.36
C TYR A 95 7.42 -13.82 12.26
N TYR A 96 6.36 -13.27 11.66
CA TYR A 96 5.14 -12.89 12.35
C TYR A 96 4.30 -14.11 12.77
N GLU A 97 4.14 -15.09 11.87
CA GLU A 97 3.47 -16.36 12.18
C GLU A 97 4.38 -17.56 11.88
N PRO A 98 5.42 -17.80 12.69
CA PRO A 98 6.45 -18.80 12.39
C PRO A 98 5.93 -20.24 12.35
N HIS A 99 4.84 -20.54 13.08
CA HIS A 99 4.22 -21.87 13.11
C HIS A 99 3.66 -22.36 11.76
N TYR A 100 3.65 -21.51 10.72
CA TYR A 100 3.31 -21.87 9.34
C TYR A 100 4.51 -22.32 8.50
N PHE A 101 5.74 -22.22 9.02
CA PHE A 101 6.98 -22.38 8.28
C PHE A 101 7.97 -23.29 9.02
N ASP A 102 8.71 -24.11 8.27
CA ASP A 102 9.68 -25.06 8.86
C ASP A 102 11.11 -24.50 8.90
N ASP A 103 11.34 -23.34 8.26
CA ASP A 103 12.66 -22.73 8.02
C ASP A 103 12.82 -21.36 8.72
N VAL A 104 12.42 -21.30 9.99
CA VAL A 104 12.49 -20.09 10.81
C VAL A 104 13.13 -20.42 12.15
N SER A 105 14.21 -19.71 12.50
CA SER A 105 14.90 -19.87 13.78
C SER A 105 14.31 -18.95 14.85
N ASP A 106 14.38 -19.35 16.13
CA ASP A 106 13.95 -18.50 17.26
C ASP A 106 14.68 -17.14 17.28
N LYS A 107 15.96 -17.15 16.88
CA LYS A 107 16.77 -15.92 16.73
C LYS A 107 16.16 -14.98 15.69
N ASP A 108 15.71 -15.50 14.56
CA ASP A 108 15.09 -14.67 13.53
C ASP A 108 13.72 -14.13 13.98
N VAL A 109 12.94 -14.92 14.72
CA VAL A 109 11.68 -14.45 15.31
C VAL A 109 11.93 -13.33 16.31
N GLU A 110 12.95 -13.44 17.16
CA GLU A 110 13.35 -12.39 18.11
C GLU A 110 13.70 -11.07 17.40
N ILE A 111 14.33 -11.14 16.22
CA ILE A 111 14.77 -9.96 15.46
C ILE A 111 13.64 -9.38 14.61
N PHE A 112 12.90 -10.23 13.91
CA PHE A 112 12.00 -9.82 12.82
C PHE A 112 10.51 -9.98 13.13
N GLY A 113 10.14 -10.71 14.18
CA GLY A 113 8.75 -11.11 14.45
C GLY A 113 7.79 -9.95 14.73
N LYS A 114 8.32 -8.76 15.06
CA LYS A 114 7.56 -7.54 15.31
C LYS A 114 7.54 -6.54 14.15
N ILE A 115 8.20 -6.85 13.03
CA ILE A 115 8.29 -5.90 11.91
C ILE A 115 6.92 -5.55 11.33
N ILE A 116 6.07 -6.55 11.05
CA ILE A 116 4.74 -6.30 10.48
C ILE A 116 3.89 -5.45 11.43
N GLU A 117 3.82 -5.83 12.71
CA GLU A 117 3.07 -5.06 13.72
C GLU A 117 3.57 -3.62 13.84
N ASN A 118 4.89 -3.42 13.95
CA ASN A 118 5.49 -2.10 14.09
C ASN A 118 5.32 -1.25 12.82
N TYR A 119 5.28 -1.88 11.64
CA TYR A 119 4.99 -1.17 10.39
C TYR A 119 3.54 -0.66 10.34
N TYR A 120 2.58 -1.46 10.84
CA TYR A 120 1.19 -1.00 11.00
C TYR A 120 1.06 0.12 12.02
N ILE A 121 1.82 0.09 13.13
CA ILE A 121 1.86 1.21 14.09
C ILE A 121 2.37 2.49 13.41
N PHE A 122 3.44 2.39 12.63
CA PHE A 122 3.93 3.52 11.83
C PHE A 122 2.87 4.08 10.89
N LEU A 123 2.17 3.22 10.14
CA LEU A 123 1.14 3.66 9.21
C LEU A 123 -0.10 4.22 9.91
N ASP A 124 -0.50 3.68 11.05
CA ASP A 124 -1.61 4.21 11.85
C ASP A 124 -1.32 5.65 12.29
N GLU A 125 -0.09 5.91 12.77
CA GLU A 125 0.34 7.27 13.08
C GLU A 125 0.40 8.17 11.84
N ALA A 126 0.93 7.69 10.72
CA ALA A 126 1.01 8.45 9.47
C ALA A 126 -0.39 8.82 8.93
N VAL A 127 -1.32 7.87 8.95
CA VAL A 127 -2.73 8.08 8.60
C VAL A 127 -3.38 9.05 9.57
N GLY A 128 -3.13 8.93 10.87
CA GLY A 128 -3.62 9.86 11.90
C GLY A 128 -3.13 11.30 11.68
N ASN A 129 -1.86 11.47 11.30
CA ASN A 129 -1.29 12.78 10.95
C ASN A 129 -1.99 13.39 9.74
N LEU A 130 -2.22 12.61 8.68
CA LEU A 130 -2.96 13.08 7.50
C LEU A 130 -4.42 13.40 7.86
N TYR A 131 -5.06 12.53 8.62
CA TYR A 131 -6.46 12.68 9.05
C TYR A 131 -6.66 13.94 9.89
N SER A 132 -5.69 14.32 10.73
CA SER A 132 -5.76 15.56 11.53
C SER A 132 -5.83 16.85 10.69
N SER A 133 -5.49 16.78 9.41
CA SER A 133 -5.56 17.90 8.46
C SER A 133 -6.86 17.95 7.65
N ILE A 134 -7.74 16.96 7.80
CA ILE A 134 -9.01 16.85 7.06
C ILE A 134 -10.10 17.60 7.83
N ASP A 135 -10.89 18.42 7.12
CA ASP A 135 -12.03 19.13 7.71
C ASP A 135 -13.26 18.23 7.91
N ASP A 136 -14.20 18.70 8.73
CA ASP A 136 -15.44 17.97 9.05
C ASP A 136 -16.40 17.83 7.86
N ASP A 137 -16.20 18.55 6.75
CA ASP A 137 -17.04 18.51 5.55
C ASP A 137 -16.54 17.50 4.50
N THR A 138 -15.37 16.89 4.75
CA THR A 138 -14.74 15.94 3.83
C THR A 138 -15.09 14.49 4.19
N VAL A 139 -15.49 13.71 3.19
CA VAL A 139 -15.61 12.25 3.34
C VAL A 139 -14.24 11.61 3.16
N THR A 140 -13.82 10.84 4.16
CA THR A 140 -12.57 10.06 4.14
C THR A 140 -12.87 8.59 3.91
N ILE A 141 -12.11 7.97 3.02
CA ILE A 141 -12.19 6.53 2.73
C ILE A 141 -10.79 5.94 2.90
N ILE A 142 -10.62 5.03 3.87
CA ILE A 142 -9.41 4.21 4.03
C ILE A 142 -9.73 2.83 3.47
N ILE A 143 -8.99 2.42 2.45
CA ILE A 143 -9.21 1.15 1.77
C ILE A 143 -7.90 0.43 1.50
N SER A 144 -8.01 -0.89 1.40
CA SER A 144 -6.96 -1.76 0.87
C SER A 144 -7.55 -2.64 -0.22
N ASP A 145 -6.81 -2.81 -1.31
CA ASP A 145 -7.20 -3.60 -2.47
C ASP A 145 -7.20 -5.11 -2.21
N HIS A 146 -6.38 -5.57 -1.26
CA HIS A 146 -6.30 -6.96 -0.84
C HIS A 146 -5.78 -7.08 0.60
N GLY A 147 -5.99 -8.24 1.21
CA GLY A 147 -5.30 -8.62 2.44
C GLY A 147 -4.02 -9.38 2.17
N MET A 148 -3.43 -9.92 3.23
CA MET A 148 -2.24 -10.75 3.16
C MET A 148 -2.33 -11.90 4.17
N GLY A 149 -1.57 -12.95 3.93
CA GLY A 149 -1.57 -14.13 4.78
C GLY A 149 -0.41 -15.08 4.49
N PRO A 150 -0.18 -16.10 5.33
CA PRO A 150 0.97 -16.97 5.20
C PRO A 150 0.91 -17.75 3.88
N TRP A 151 2.01 -17.77 3.12
CA TRP A 151 2.09 -18.55 1.89
C TRP A 151 2.54 -19.98 2.18
N ARG A 152 1.58 -20.84 2.53
CA ARG A 152 1.81 -22.28 2.71
C ARG A 152 2.12 -22.92 1.35
N ARG A 153 3.38 -23.27 1.11
CA ARG A 153 3.85 -23.92 -0.12
C ARG A 153 3.84 -25.44 0.04
N SER A 154 3.38 -26.15 -0.99
CA SER A 154 3.49 -27.60 -1.05
C SER A 154 4.96 -28.05 -1.10
N LEU A 155 5.24 -29.32 -0.81
CA LEU A 155 6.59 -29.87 -0.91
C LEU A 155 7.15 -29.72 -2.34
N PHE A 156 6.27 -29.82 -3.35
CA PHE A 156 6.60 -29.57 -4.75
C PHE A 156 6.98 -28.11 -5.01
N ASP A 157 6.21 -27.15 -4.48
CA ASP A 157 6.52 -25.71 -4.60
C ASP A 157 7.85 -25.38 -3.92
N LYS A 158 8.11 -25.97 -2.75
CA LYS A 158 9.40 -25.83 -2.06
C LYS A 158 10.55 -26.34 -2.95
N LEU A 159 10.42 -27.51 -3.56
CA LEU A 159 11.44 -28.07 -4.46
C LEU A 159 11.63 -27.21 -5.72
N LEU A 160 10.54 -26.83 -6.40
CA LEU A 160 10.57 -26.00 -7.60
C LEU A 160 11.24 -24.64 -7.30
N MET A 161 10.92 -24.01 -6.18
CA MET A 161 11.46 -22.70 -5.81
C MET A 161 12.92 -22.72 -5.39
N LYS A 162 13.44 -23.86 -4.89
CA LYS A 162 14.89 -24.07 -4.72
C LYS A 162 15.60 -24.06 -6.07
N VAL A 163 15.00 -24.67 -7.10
CA VAL A 163 15.56 -24.71 -8.46
C VAL A 163 15.57 -23.31 -9.10
N ILE A 164 14.49 -22.53 -8.97
CA ILE A 164 14.41 -21.18 -9.56
C ILE A 164 15.02 -20.07 -8.67
N LYS A 165 15.72 -20.41 -7.58
CA LYS A 165 16.30 -19.46 -6.59
C LYS A 165 15.33 -18.38 -6.09
N ARG A 166 14.02 -18.62 -6.20
CA ARG A 166 12.95 -17.70 -5.78
C ARG A 166 12.50 -17.98 -4.35
N TYR A 167 13.16 -18.97 -3.72
CA TYR A 167 12.89 -19.54 -2.40
C TYR A 167 12.80 -18.50 -1.29
N GLU A 168 13.54 -17.38 -1.38
CA GLU A 168 13.79 -16.53 -0.21
C GLU A 168 12.95 -15.25 -0.11
N ARG A 169 12.30 -14.79 -1.20
CA ARG A 169 11.82 -13.39 -1.23
C ARG A 169 10.45 -13.13 -0.63
N SER A 170 9.57 -14.13 -0.61
CA SER A 170 8.17 -13.91 -0.24
C SER A 170 7.64 -15.06 0.61
N SER A 171 7.13 -14.71 1.79
CA SER A 171 6.53 -15.59 2.81
C SER A 171 5.05 -15.23 3.06
N GLY A 172 4.64 -13.99 2.85
CA GLY A 172 3.24 -13.60 2.69
C GLY A 172 2.76 -13.82 1.26
N ASN A 173 1.47 -14.07 1.07
CA ASN A 173 0.81 -14.00 -0.24
C ASN A 173 -0.58 -13.37 -0.12
N HIS A 174 -1.03 -12.73 -1.20
CA HIS A 174 -2.27 -11.95 -1.21
C HIS A 174 -3.47 -12.76 -0.73
N ARG A 175 -4.36 -12.08 0.00
CA ARG A 175 -5.69 -12.58 0.38
C ARG A 175 -6.73 -11.71 -0.26
N ARG A 176 -7.87 -12.31 -0.63
CA ARG A 176 -8.92 -11.58 -1.35
C ARG A 176 -9.52 -10.42 -0.55
N ASN A 177 -9.59 -10.55 0.77
CA ASN A 177 -10.29 -9.58 1.61
C ASN A 177 -9.29 -8.54 2.13
N GLY A 178 -9.45 -7.28 1.69
CA GLY A 178 -8.81 -6.11 2.29
C GLY A 178 -9.68 -5.46 3.36
N ILE A 179 -9.42 -4.18 3.64
CA ILE A 179 -10.18 -3.35 4.58
C ILE A 179 -10.91 -2.21 3.86
N ILE A 180 -12.01 -1.75 4.44
CA ILE A 180 -12.69 -0.52 4.07
C ILE A 180 -13.22 0.16 5.32
N ILE A 181 -12.92 1.45 5.46
CA ILE A 181 -13.42 2.33 6.51
C ILE A 181 -13.85 3.62 5.81
N ILE A 182 -15.05 4.09 6.12
CA ILE A 182 -15.60 5.33 5.55
C ILE A 182 -16.08 6.20 6.70
N SER A 183 -15.67 7.46 6.73
CA SER A 183 -16.07 8.43 7.73
C SER A 183 -16.25 9.82 7.10
N GLY A 184 -16.97 10.70 7.79
CA GLY A 184 -17.17 12.08 7.37
C GLY A 184 -18.64 12.47 7.36
N LYS A 185 -18.93 13.68 6.88
CA LYS A 185 -20.29 14.20 6.79
C LYS A 185 -21.13 13.35 5.82
N ASN A 186 -22.41 13.20 6.15
CA ASN A 186 -23.38 12.43 5.35
C ASN A 186 -23.07 10.93 5.24
N ILE A 187 -22.17 10.41 6.09
CA ILE A 187 -21.91 8.98 6.26
C ILE A 187 -22.58 8.52 7.55
N LYS A 188 -23.31 7.40 7.47
CA LYS A 188 -23.97 6.77 8.62
C LYS A 188 -22.95 6.30 9.64
N LYS A 189 -23.18 6.60 10.91
CA LYS A 189 -22.35 6.10 12.02
C LYS A 189 -22.55 4.60 12.21
N SER A 190 -21.45 3.87 12.34
CA SER A 190 -21.44 2.42 12.63
C SER A 190 -22.24 1.56 11.64
N ALA A 191 -22.33 2.00 10.37
CA ALA A 191 -22.94 1.21 9.32
C ALA A 191 -22.12 -0.05 9.03
N GLU A 192 -22.81 -1.18 8.84
CA GLU A 192 -22.16 -2.44 8.47
C GLU A 192 -22.05 -2.53 6.94
N ILE A 193 -20.83 -2.70 6.43
CA ILE A 193 -20.57 -2.89 5.01
C ILE A 193 -20.53 -4.39 4.72
N LYS A 194 -21.45 -4.88 3.88
CA LYS A 194 -21.50 -6.30 3.49
C LYS A 194 -21.20 -6.47 2.01
N ASN A 195 -20.33 -7.44 1.71
CA ASN A 195 -20.01 -7.88 0.34
C ASN A 195 -19.54 -6.74 -0.59
N ALA A 196 -18.94 -5.68 -0.03
CA ALA A 196 -18.32 -4.64 -0.85
C ALA A 196 -17.13 -5.22 -1.61
N THR A 197 -16.92 -4.68 -2.80
CA THR A 197 -15.82 -5.01 -3.70
C THR A 197 -15.06 -3.74 -4.03
N ILE A 198 -13.80 -3.89 -4.48
CA ILE A 198 -13.01 -2.74 -4.94
C ILE A 198 -13.69 -1.96 -6.08
N PHE A 199 -14.58 -2.61 -6.84
CA PHE A 199 -15.33 -1.96 -7.91
C PHE A 199 -16.39 -0.98 -7.41
N ASP A 200 -16.78 -1.06 -6.13
CA ASP A 200 -17.81 -0.19 -5.54
C ASP A 200 -17.25 1.18 -5.10
N ILE A 201 -15.93 1.32 -5.02
CA ILE A 201 -15.28 2.57 -4.58
C ILE A 201 -15.52 3.70 -5.57
N ALA A 202 -15.17 3.50 -6.84
CA ALA A 202 -15.32 4.52 -7.89
C ALA A 202 -16.76 5.04 -8.03
N PRO A 203 -17.82 4.19 -8.18
CA PRO A 203 -19.19 4.69 -8.26
C PRO A 203 -19.64 5.40 -6.98
N THR A 204 -19.18 4.96 -5.80
CA THR A 204 -19.49 5.63 -4.51
C THR A 204 -18.86 7.02 -4.44
N VAL A 205 -17.57 7.15 -4.79
CA VAL A 205 -16.88 8.44 -4.82
C VAL A 205 -17.54 9.39 -5.82
N LEU A 206 -17.86 8.93 -7.03
CA LEU A 206 -18.53 9.75 -8.03
C LEU A 206 -19.87 10.28 -7.52
N HIS A 207 -20.66 9.42 -6.88
CA HIS A 207 -21.95 9.83 -6.32
C HIS A 207 -21.80 10.87 -5.20
N LEU A 208 -20.85 10.68 -4.28
CA LEU A 208 -20.56 11.63 -3.21
C LEU A 208 -20.09 12.99 -3.74
N LEU A 209 -19.38 13.00 -4.86
CA LEU A 209 -18.95 14.21 -5.57
C LEU A 209 -20.06 14.83 -6.46
N GLY A 210 -21.25 14.24 -6.50
CA GLY A 210 -22.38 14.72 -7.32
C GLY A 210 -22.27 14.39 -8.81
N PHE A 211 -21.34 13.52 -9.22
CA PHE A 211 -21.22 13.04 -10.59
C PHE A 211 -22.13 11.83 -10.87
N PRO A 212 -22.59 11.66 -12.12
CA PRO A 212 -23.40 10.50 -12.49
C PRO A 212 -22.59 9.21 -12.50
N VAL A 213 -23.19 8.11 -12.10
CA VAL A 213 -22.55 6.79 -12.15
C VAL A 213 -22.71 6.18 -13.55
N ALA A 214 -21.64 5.61 -14.09
CA ALA A 214 -21.69 4.95 -15.39
C ALA A 214 -22.32 3.56 -15.28
N LYS A 215 -23.27 3.23 -16.17
CA LYS A 215 -23.97 1.94 -16.16
C LYS A 215 -23.07 0.75 -16.54
N ASP A 216 -21.92 0.99 -17.16
CA ASP A 216 -20.93 -0.02 -17.51
C ASP A 216 -19.85 -0.22 -16.44
N MET A 217 -19.90 0.52 -15.32
CA MET A 217 -19.10 0.21 -14.13
C MET A 217 -19.56 -1.12 -13.52
N LYS A 218 -18.60 -1.94 -13.08
CA LYS A 218 -18.87 -3.25 -12.47
C LYS A 218 -19.47 -3.16 -11.06
N GLY A 219 -19.15 -2.10 -10.33
CA GLY A 219 -19.59 -1.91 -8.95
C GLY A 219 -20.83 -1.04 -8.84
N ARG A 220 -21.31 -0.91 -7.61
CA ARG A 220 -22.47 -0.11 -7.22
C ARG A 220 -22.06 0.98 -6.23
N VAL A 221 -22.93 1.98 -6.08
CA VAL A 221 -22.83 2.91 -4.95
C VAL A 221 -23.10 2.14 -3.65
N LEU A 222 -22.26 2.32 -2.64
CA LEU A 222 -22.44 1.79 -1.29
C LEU A 222 -23.48 2.62 -0.53
N THR A 223 -24.74 2.58 -0.96
CA THR A 223 -25.84 3.37 -0.36
C THR A 223 -26.08 3.04 1.11
N GLU A 224 -25.72 1.84 1.56
CA GLU A 224 -25.87 1.42 2.94
C GLU A 224 -25.03 2.24 3.93
N VAL A 225 -23.95 2.90 3.47
CA VAL A 225 -23.13 3.77 4.33
C VAL A 225 -23.49 5.24 4.23
N ILE A 226 -24.28 5.63 3.22
CA ILE A 226 -24.62 7.04 2.98
C ILE A 226 -25.91 7.36 3.73
N ASP A 227 -25.94 8.54 4.34
CA ASP A 227 -27.10 9.08 5.05
C ASP A 227 -28.36 9.13 4.16
N ASP A 228 -29.51 8.75 4.73
CA ASP A 228 -30.75 8.62 3.96
C ASP A 228 -31.29 10.00 3.51
N ASP A 229 -31.09 11.06 4.30
CA ASP A 229 -31.49 12.42 3.92
C ASP A 229 -30.60 12.93 2.77
N TRP A 230 -29.32 12.57 2.78
CA TRP A 230 -28.42 12.86 1.66
C TRP A 230 -28.86 12.17 0.38
N LEU A 231 -29.12 10.85 0.42
CA LEU A 231 -29.59 10.09 -0.74
C LEU A 231 -30.95 10.59 -1.27
N SER A 232 -31.83 11.06 -0.39
CA SER A 232 -33.12 11.65 -0.76
C SER A 232 -32.93 12.99 -1.49
N LYS A 233 -32.04 13.85 -0.97
CA LYS A 233 -31.76 15.17 -1.56
C LYS A 233 -30.94 15.09 -2.85
N PHE A 234 -30.03 14.13 -2.92
CA PHE A 234 -29.13 13.90 -4.05
C PHE A 234 -29.28 12.45 -4.52
N PRO A 235 -30.32 12.13 -5.30
CA PRO A 235 -30.51 10.77 -5.82
C PRO A 235 -29.40 10.38 -6.80
N ILE A 236 -29.11 9.08 -6.88
CA ILE A 236 -28.08 8.56 -7.79
C ILE A 236 -28.50 8.84 -9.24
N SER A 237 -27.67 9.62 -9.93
CA SER A 237 -27.77 9.88 -11.36
C SER A 237 -26.96 8.85 -12.15
N TYR A 238 -27.39 8.51 -13.36
CA TYR A 238 -26.71 7.55 -14.21
C TYR A 238 -26.46 8.07 -15.63
N ILE A 239 -25.30 7.73 -16.18
CA ILE A 239 -24.97 7.87 -17.61
C ILE A 239 -24.69 6.49 -18.23
N LYS A 240 -24.66 6.41 -19.56
CA LYS A 240 -24.36 5.15 -20.25
C LYS A 240 -22.92 4.69 -19.98
N SER A 241 -21.96 5.58 -20.17
CA SER A 241 -20.52 5.34 -20.02
C SER A 241 -19.79 6.69 -19.97
N TYR A 242 -18.62 6.72 -19.33
CA TYR A 242 -17.67 7.84 -19.44
C TYR A 242 -16.79 7.77 -20.70
N GLU A 243 -16.77 6.62 -21.39
CA GLU A 243 -16.03 6.44 -22.64
C GLU A 243 -16.54 7.43 -23.69
N GLY A 244 -15.64 8.26 -24.21
CA GLY A 244 -15.94 9.29 -25.22
C GLY A 244 -16.54 10.59 -24.69
N VAL A 245 -16.80 10.71 -23.38
CA VAL A 245 -17.27 11.97 -22.74
C VAL A 245 -16.11 12.90 -22.45
N VAL A 246 -15.00 12.36 -21.95
CA VAL A 246 -13.75 13.10 -21.79
C VAL A 246 -13.11 13.16 -23.17
N LYS A 247 -13.02 14.37 -23.77
CA LYS A 247 -12.07 14.57 -24.88
C LYS A 247 -10.75 14.06 -24.35
N LYS A 248 -10.11 13.11 -25.06
CA LYS A 248 -8.70 12.81 -24.84
C LYS A 248 -7.95 14.14 -24.99
N GLU A 249 -7.79 14.89 -23.91
CA GLU A 249 -6.58 15.68 -23.78
C GLU A 249 -5.49 14.66 -24.03
N ILE A 250 -4.63 15.01 -24.99
CA ILE A 250 -3.48 14.23 -25.32
C ILE A 250 -2.65 14.22 -24.05
N ILE A 251 -2.90 13.25 -23.16
CA ILE A 251 -1.89 12.74 -22.26
C ILE A 251 -0.80 12.38 -23.27
N PRO A 252 0.31 13.14 -23.33
CA PRO A 252 1.40 12.80 -24.24
C PRO A 252 1.63 11.35 -23.97
N GLU A 253 1.47 10.50 -24.99
CA GLU A 253 1.47 9.04 -24.83
C GLU A 253 2.45 8.76 -23.72
N LEU A 254 1.95 8.31 -22.57
CA LEU A 254 2.76 7.48 -21.71
C LEU A 254 3.02 6.33 -22.64
N LYS A 255 4.08 6.46 -23.46
CA LYS A 255 4.72 5.36 -24.09
C LYS A 255 4.89 4.47 -22.89
N ALA A 256 4.16 3.37 -22.84
CA ALA A 256 4.60 2.21 -22.12
C ALA A 256 5.94 1.85 -22.81
N SER A 257 6.97 2.65 -22.55
CA SER A 257 8.24 2.57 -23.24
C SER A 257 9.04 1.41 -22.68
N ASP A 258 8.57 0.81 -21.58
CA ASP A 258 9.11 -0.44 -21.10
C ASP A 258 8.06 -1.53 -21.16
N LYS A 259 8.43 -2.59 -21.90
CA LYS A 259 7.81 -3.93 -21.84
C LYS A 259 7.54 -4.38 -20.40
N LYS A 260 8.35 -3.89 -19.45
CA LYS A 260 8.24 -4.07 -18.01
C LYS A 260 6.96 -3.49 -17.39
N ASP A 261 6.48 -2.33 -17.86
CA ASP A 261 5.24 -1.73 -17.34
C ASP A 261 4.01 -2.50 -17.82
N LEU A 262 4.01 -2.94 -19.09
CA LEU A 262 2.98 -3.82 -19.62
C LEU A 262 2.99 -5.18 -18.92
N GLU A 263 4.18 -5.77 -18.69
CA GLU A 263 4.31 -6.99 -17.90
C GLU A 263 3.85 -6.80 -16.46
N ARG A 264 4.12 -5.64 -15.84
CA ARG A 264 3.62 -5.29 -14.51
C ARG A 264 2.11 -5.18 -14.49
N LEU A 265 1.50 -4.48 -15.44
CA LEU A 265 0.04 -4.37 -15.53
C LEU A 265 -0.64 -5.72 -15.82
N LYS A 266 0.01 -6.61 -16.58
CA LYS A 266 -0.44 -8.00 -16.76
C LYS A 266 -0.30 -8.82 -15.48
N ALA A 267 0.83 -8.71 -14.78
CA ALA A 267 1.05 -9.40 -13.52
C ALA A 267 0.06 -8.95 -12.42
N LEU A 268 -0.34 -7.67 -12.46
CA LEU A 268 -1.36 -7.08 -11.60
C LEU A 268 -2.81 -7.35 -12.09
N GLY A 269 -2.99 -8.01 -13.24
CA GLY A 269 -4.31 -8.40 -13.76
C GLY A 269 -5.13 -7.28 -14.41
N TYR A 270 -4.55 -6.09 -14.62
CA TYR A 270 -5.21 -4.96 -15.30
C TYR A 270 -5.30 -5.15 -16.81
N ILE A 271 -4.39 -5.94 -17.39
CA ILE A 271 -4.35 -6.25 -18.82
C ILE A 271 -4.38 -7.78 -18.98
N LYS A 272 -5.27 -8.28 -19.83
CA LYS A 272 -5.33 -9.70 -20.20
C LYS A 272 -4.40 -10.03 -21.36
#